data_AF-A0A9P1IF21-F1
#
_entry.id   AF-A0A9P1IF21-F1
#
_cell.length_a   1.000
_cell.length_b   1.000
_cell.length_c   1.000
_cell.angle_alpha   90.00
_cell.angle_beta   90.00
_cell.angle_gamma   90.00
#
_symmetry.space_group_name_H-M   'P 1'
#
loop_
_entity.id
_entity.type
_entity.pdbx_description
1 polymer ?
#
loop_
_entity_poly.entity_id
_entity_poly.type
_entity_poly.pdbx_seq_one_letter_code
_entity_poly.pdbx_strand_id
1 'polypeptide(L)'
;MFSYLQISVPIKKGELGKPVQIDVGRGVGPYYQENRRVLIDYLSGNIGLSHGIGVPMIGLGINNMLNIKFPSYNDFSKKSLSFF
;
A
#
# COMPACT_ATOMS: atom_id res chain seq x y z
N MET A 1 -17.69 17.53 0.88
CA MET A 1 -16.35 16.91 0.85
C MET A 1 -16.34 15.79 1.86
N PHE A 2 -15.89 14.59 1.49
CA PHE A 2 -15.72 13.46 2.40
C PHE A 2 -14.25 13.05 2.43
N SER A 3 -13.76 12.67 3.60
CA SER A 3 -12.40 12.18 3.80
C SER A 3 -12.45 11.05 4.80
N TYR A 4 -11.77 9.94 4.52
CA TYR A 4 -11.59 8.85 5.46
C TYR A 4 -10.12 8.45 5.55
N LEU A 5 -9.73 8.02 6.74
CA LEU A 5 -8.44 7.39 7.03
C LEU A 5 -8.75 6.09 7.75
N GLN A 6 -8.37 4.98 7.13
CA GLN A 6 -8.50 3.65 7.73
C GLN A 6 -7.11 3.03 7.83
N ILE A 7 -6.77 2.59 9.03
CA ILE A 7 -5.47 1.98 9.34
C ILE A 7 -5.75 0.56 9.84
N SER A 8 -5.19 -0.42 9.15
CA SER A 8 -5.26 -1.84 9.49
C SER A 8 -3.86 -2.34 9.82
N VAL A 9 -3.61 -2.53 11.11
CA VAL A 9 -2.35 -3.09 11.62
C VAL A 9 -2.60 -4.54 12.06
N PRO A 10 -1.96 -5.54 11.43
CA PRO A 10 -2.05 -6.93 11.86
C PRO A 10 -1.24 -7.14 13.14
N ILE A 11 -1.89 -6.95 14.28
CA ILE A 11 -1.29 -7.13 15.63
C ILE A 11 -1.51 -8.54 16.20
N LYS A 12 -2.37 -9.35 15.56
CA LYS A 12 -2.67 -10.72 16.01
C LYS A 12 -1.56 -11.67 15.59
N LYS A 13 -1.16 -12.60 16.48
CA LYS A 13 -0.10 -13.59 16.22
C LYS A 13 -0.33 -14.45 14.96
N GLY A 14 -1.58 -14.71 14.58
CA GLY A 14 -1.93 -15.44 13.35
C GLY A 14 -2.01 -14.58 12.08
N GLU A 15 -1.79 -13.27 12.20
CA GLU A 15 -1.80 -12.32 11.08
C GLU A 15 -0.42 -11.68 10.87
N LEU A 16 0.57 -12.09 11.67
CA LEU A 16 1.97 -11.71 11.49
C LEU A 16 2.43 -12.13 10.09
N GLY A 17 2.73 -11.17 9.22
CA GLY A 17 3.02 -11.39 7.80
C GLY A 17 2.01 -10.78 6.84
N LYS A 18 0.85 -10.31 7.30
CA LYS A 18 -0.01 -9.46 6.48
C LYS A 18 0.62 -8.05 6.40
N PRO A 19 0.56 -7.38 5.24
CA PRO A 19 1.00 -6.00 5.16
C PRO A 19 0.09 -5.11 6.00
N VAL A 20 0.68 -4.13 6.68
CA VAL A 20 -0.05 -3.00 7.26
C VAL A 20 -0.72 -2.26 6.11
N GLN A 21 -2.03 -2.03 6.22
CA GLN A 21 -2.80 -1.36 5.17
C GLN A 21 -3.27 0.00 5.69
N ILE A 22 -2.98 1.06 4.94
CA ILE A 22 -3.44 2.40 5.25
C ILE A 22 -4.21 2.88 4.02
N ASP A 23 -5.53 2.96 4.14
CA ASP A 23 -6.42 3.45 3.12
C ASP A 23 -6.84 4.88 3.46
N VAL A 24 -6.48 5.82 2.59
CA VAL A 24 -6.87 7.22 2.66
C VAL A 24 -7.73 7.51 1.45
N GLY A 25 -9.00 7.86 1.67
CA GLY A 25 -9.85 8.32 0.58
C GLY A 25 -10.32 9.73 0.82
N ARG A 26 -10.32 10.55 -0.23
CA ARG A 26 -10.88 11.89 -0.23
C ARG A 26 -11.72 12.07 -1.47
N GLY A 27 -12.86 12.73 -1.33
CA GLY A 27 -13.71 13.00 -2.47
C GLY A 27 -14.63 14.18 -2.28
N VAL A 28 -15.08 14.74 -3.39
CA VAL A 28 -16.00 15.88 -3.42
C VAL A 28 -17.14 15.53 -4.36
N GLY A 29 -18.24 15.03 -3.78
CA GLY A 29 -19.43 14.66 -4.54
C GLY A 29 -19.10 13.68 -5.67
N PRO A 30 -19.84 13.72 -6.78
CA PRO A 30 -19.65 12.78 -7.89
C PRO A 30 -18.55 13.26 -8.88
N TYR A 31 -17.84 14.34 -8.56
CA TYR A 31 -16.86 15.00 -9.43
C TYR A 31 -15.43 14.54 -9.21
N TYR A 32 -15.10 14.05 -8.01
CA TYR A 32 -13.73 13.71 -7.67
C TYR A 32 -13.69 12.69 -6.54
N GLN A 33 -12.95 11.62 -6.77
CA GLN A 33 -12.61 10.59 -5.80
C GLN A 33 -11.14 10.27 -5.92
N GLU A 34 -10.42 10.38 -4.82
CA GLU A 34 -9.03 10.04 -4.68
C GLU A 34 -8.92 8.96 -3.61
N ASN A 35 -8.40 7.79 -3.98
CA ASN A 35 -8.18 6.67 -3.09
C ASN A 35 -6.70 6.31 -3.10
N ARG A 36 -6.04 6.53 -1.96
CA ARG A 36 -4.64 6.18 -1.74
C ARG A 36 -4.55 5.02 -0.75
N ARG A 37 -4.00 3.90 -1.20
CA ARG A 37 -3.73 2.73 -0.36
C ARG A 37 -2.23 2.56 -0.20
N VAL A 38 -1.77 2.48 1.04
CA VAL A 38 -0.39 2.16 1.39
C VAL A 38 -0.37 0.76 2.01
N LEU A 39 0.46 -0.11 1.46
CA LEU A 39 0.69 -1.48 1.92
C LEU A 39 2.12 -1.57 2.40
N ILE A 40 2.34 -1.85 3.69
CA ILE A 40 3.68 -1.98 4.27
C ILE A 40 3.84 -3.42 4.75
N ASP A 41 4.58 -4.22 4.00
CA ASP A 41 5.02 -5.53 4.44
C ASP A 41 6.37 -5.40 5.14
N TYR A 42 6.32 -5.45 6.47
CA TYR A 42 7.50 -5.32 7.32
C TYR A 42 8.41 -6.57 7.30
N LEU A 43 7.90 -7.73 6.88
CA LEU A 43 8.67 -8.98 6.80
C LEU A 43 9.43 -9.07 5.48
N SER A 44 8.80 -8.68 4.37
CA SER A 44 9.44 -8.69 3.04
C SER A 44 10.10 -7.36 2.66
N GLY A 45 9.93 -6.30 3.47
CA GLY A 45 10.48 -4.96 3.19
C GLY A 45 9.79 -4.25 2.02
N ASN A 46 8.65 -4.76 1.56
CA ASN A 46 7.90 -4.20 0.45
C ASN A 46 6.96 -3.08 0.92
N ILE A 47 7.00 -1.96 0.21
CA ILE A 47 6.09 -0.83 0.40
C ILE A 47 5.34 -0.59 -0.92
N GLY A 48 4.07 -0.98 -0.94
CA GLY A 48 3.18 -0.73 -2.06
C GLY A 48 2.37 0.55 -1.85
N LEU A 49 2.55 1.54 -2.70
CA LEU A 49 1.74 2.76 -2.75
C LEU A 49 0.82 2.67 -3.96
N SER A 50 -0.48 2.55 -3.74
CA SER A 50 -1.50 2.66 -4.78
C SER A 50 -2.21 4.01 -4.63
N HIS A 51 -2.35 4.74 -5.72
CA HIS A 51 -2.99 6.04 -5.75
C HIS A 51 -3.90 6.12 -6.97
N GLY A 52 -5.20 6.04 -6.73
CA GLY A 52 -6.24 6.19 -7.74
C GLY A 52 -6.89 7.55 -7.64
N ILE A 53 -6.97 8.28 -8.75
CA ILE A 53 -7.80 9.47 -8.88
C ILE A 53 -8.84 9.18 -9.95
N GLY A 54 -10.12 9.37 -9.65
CA GLY A 54 -11.20 9.16 -10.59
C GLY A 54 -12.35 10.15 -10.43
N VAL A 55 -13.09 10.34 -11.51
CA VAL A 55 -14.31 11.12 -11.57
C VAL A 55 -15.46 10.14 -11.72
N PRO A 56 -16.22 9.86 -10.64
CA PRO A 56 -17.29 8.85 -10.65
C PRO A 56 -18.34 9.05 -11.75
N MET A 57 -18.69 10.30 -12.05
CA MET A 57 -19.73 10.64 -13.03
C MET A 57 -19.42 10.20 -14.46
N ILE A 58 -18.15 10.27 -14.85
CA ILE A 58 -17.72 10.00 -16.23
C ILE A 58 -16.93 8.70 -16.35
N GLY A 59 -16.77 7.96 -15.24
CA GLY A 59 -16.08 6.68 -15.19
C GLY A 59 -14.59 6.73 -15.52
N LEU A 60 -14.00 7.93 -15.63
CA LEU A 60 -12.58 8.10 -15.91
C LEU A 60 -11.80 8.03 -14.60
N GLY A 61 -10.83 7.13 -14.54
CA GLY A 61 -9.96 6.96 -13.39
C GLY A 61 -8.54 6.61 -13.83
N ILE A 62 -7.57 7.24 -13.18
CA ILE A 62 -6.15 6.96 -13.34
C ILE A 62 -5.70 6.31 -12.04
N ASN A 63 -5.24 5.06 -12.13
CA ASN A 63 -4.69 4.32 -11.01
C ASN A 63 -3.17 4.21 -11.19
N ASN A 64 -2.42 4.93 -10.37
CA ASN A 64 -0.97 4.84 -10.30
C ASN A 64 -0.59 3.87 -9.19
N MET A 65 0.12 2.79 -9.53
CA MET A 65 0.68 1.86 -8.55
C MET A 65 2.20 1.99 -8.54
N LEU A 66 2.76 2.30 -7.38
CA LEU A 66 4.17 2.51 -7.17
C LEU A 66 4.62 1.54 -6.06
N ASN A 67 5.46 0.57 -6.42
CA ASN A 67 5.96 -0.43 -5.50
C ASN A 67 7.44 -0.18 -5.23
N ILE A 68 7.79 0.13 -3.98
CA ILE A 68 9.16 0.34 -3.53
C ILE A 68 9.54 -0.85 -2.65
N LYS A 69 10.50 -1.65 -3.12
CA LYS A 69 11.07 -2.74 -2.32
C LYS A 69 12.36 -2.27 -1.66
N PHE A 70 12.39 -2.28 -0.34
CA PHE A 70 13.64 -2.17 0.40
C PHE A 70 14.26 -3.56 0.58
N PRO A 71 15.60 -3.70 0.49
CA PRO A 71 16.26 -4.96 0.76
C PRO A 71 15.97 -5.39 2.20
N SER A 72 15.27 -6.51 2.37
CA SER A 72 14.92 -7.03 3.70
C SER A 72 16.00 -7.97 4.24
N TYR A 73 15.91 -8.35 5.52
CA TYR A 73 16.81 -9.32 6.16
C TYR A 73 17.02 -10.60 5.33
N ASN A 74 16.01 -11.03 4.56
CA ASN A 74 16.09 -12.20 3.70
C ASN A 74 17.00 -11.98 2.47
N ASP A 75 17.07 -10.76 1.95
CA ASP A 75 17.96 -10.40 0.84
C ASP A 75 19.42 -10.30 1.33
N PHE A 76 19.65 -9.85 2.57
CA PHE A 76 20.98 -9.86 3.20
C PHE A 76 21.48 -11.28 3.50
N SER A 77 20.63 -12.17 4.02
CA SER A 77 20.99 -13.56 4.27
C SER A 77 21.32 -14.33 2.99
N LYS A 78 20.60 -14.09 1.88
CA LYS A 78 20.90 -14.72 0.58
C LYS A 78 22.19 -14.22 -0.04
N LYS A 79 22.51 -12.93 0.09
CA LYS A 79 23.76 -12.37 -0.43
C LYS A 79 25.00 -12.93 0.28
N SER A 80 24.90 -13.26 1.57
CA SER A 80 26.01 -13.86 2.33
C SER A 80 26.32 -15.31 1.92
N LEU A 81 25.36 -16.04 1.35
CA LEU A 81 25.53 -17.47 1.00
C LEU A 81 26.10 -17.69 -0.41
N SER A 82 26.15 -16.65 -1.25
CA SER A 82 26.66 -16.75 -2.64
C SER A 82 28.17 -16.51 -2.76
N PHE A 83 28.88 -16.41 -1.63
CA PHE A 83 30.34 -16.18 -1.56
C PHE A 83 31.14 -17.43 -1.09
N PHE A 84 30.51 -18.60 -1.04
CA PHE A 84 31.18 -19.89 -0.80
C PHE A 84 30.98 -20.82 -1.99
#